data_AF-A0A9W6Z0Z0-F1
#
_entry.id   AF-A0A9W6Z0Z0-F1
#
_cell.length_a   1.000
_cell.length_b   1.000
_cell.length_c   1.000
_cell.angle_alpha   90.00
_cell.angle_beta   90.00
_cell.angle_gamma   90.00
#
_symmetry.space_group_name_H-M   'P 1'
#
loop_
_entity.id
_entity.type
_entity.pdbx_description
1 polymer ?
#
loop_
_entity_poly.entity_id
_entity_poly.type
_entity_poly.pdbx_seq_one_letter_code
_entity_poly.pdbx_strand_id
1 'polypeptide(L)'
;MLIPKDDRKKIHQYLFQEGVLVAKKDFEIQHDEIDTKNLYVIKAMQSLTSKGYVKTQFSWQYYYYTLTDEGLEYLREYLNIPEGIVPKTLLVEAAPEGQRRFGGPRRNQGGDGYRRRQRD
;
A
#
# COMPACT_ATOMS: atom_id res chain seq x y z
N MET A 1 14.27 -8.67 -18.02
CA MET A 1 13.28 -8.75 -19.12
C MET A 1 13.45 -7.55 -20.03
N LEU A 2 13.33 -7.73 -21.35
CA LEU A 2 13.25 -6.61 -22.30
C LEU A 2 11.86 -6.00 -22.20
N ILE A 3 11.78 -4.76 -21.74
CA ILE A 3 10.53 -3.98 -21.59
C ILE A 3 10.81 -2.64 -22.27
N PRO A 4 9.89 -2.12 -23.11
CA PRO A 4 10.01 -0.78 -23.68
C PRO A 4 10.29 0.28 -22.60
N LYS A 5 11.11 1.29 -22.94
CA LYS A 5 11.48 2.34 -21.98
C LYS A 5 10.26 3.12 -21.49
N ASP A 6 9.30 3.37 -22.38
CA ASP A 6 8.10 4.14 -22.07
C ASP A 6 7.21 3.41 -21.06
N ASP A 7 6.91 2.13 -21.29
CA ASP A 7 6.13 1.29 -20.36
C ASP A 7 6.83 1.14 -19.02
N ARG A 8 8.16 0.97 -19.03
CA ARG A 8 8.95 0.91 -17.80
C ARG A 8 8.82 2.22 -17.01
N LYS A 9 8.93 3.36 -17.69
CA LYS A 9 8.79 4.68 -17.06
C LYS A 9 7.39 4.88 -16.48
N LYS A 10 6.32 4.49 -17.19
CA LYS A 10 4.94 4.51 -16.69
C LYS A 10 4.79 3.72 -15.38
N ILE A 11 5.32 2.49 -15.34
CA ILE A 11 5.27 1.63 -14.14
C ILE A 11 6.00 2.28 -12.95
N HIS A 12 7.19 2.85 -13.19
CA HIS A 12 7.98 3.50 -12.12
C HIS A 12 7.31 4.78 -11.63
N GLN A 13 6.71 5.55 -12.53
CA GLN A 13 5.98 6.77 -12.19
C GLN A 13 4.73 6.47 -11.36
N TYR A 14 3.96 5.44 -11.74
CA TYR A 14 2.79 5.01 -10.98
C TYR A 14 3.18 4.54 -9.57
N LEU A 15 4.21 3.68 -9.48
CA LEU A 15 4.71 3.19 -8.20
C LEU A 15 5.20 4.32 -7.29
N PHE A 16 5.82 5.36 -7.84
CA PHE A 16 6.28 6.53 -7.06
C PHE A 16 5.11 7.40 -6.59
N GLN A 17 4.06 7.59 -7.40
CA GLN A 17 2.90 8.40 -7.05
C GLN A 17 2.07 7.75 -5.95
N GLU A 18 1.73 6.47 -6.10
CA GLU A 18 0.87 5.76 -5.15
C GLU A 18 1.67 5.18 -3.96
N GLY A 19 2.92 4.76 -4.17
CA GLY A 19 3.74 4.07 -3.15
C GLY A 19 3.39 2.59 -2.96
N VAL A 20 2.32 2.11 -3.59
CA VAL A 20 1.85 0.72 -3.58
C VAL A 20 1.40 0.30 -4.99
N LEU A 21 1.45 -0.99 -5.28
CA LEU A 21 0.97 -1.54 -6.55
C LEU A 21 0.39 -2.94 -6.32
N VAL A 22 -0.73 -3.25 -6.98
CA VAL A 22 -1.35 -4.58 -6.91
C VAL A 22 -1.49 -5.16 -8.31
N ALA A 23 -0.96 -6.36 -8.54
CA ALA A 23 -1.08 -7.04 -9.83
C ALA A 23 -1.64 -8.46 -9.66
N LYS A 24 -2.69 -8.80 -10.40
CA LYS A 24 -3.18 -10.19 -10.48
C LYS A 24 -2.12 -11.08 -11.13
N LYS A 25 -1.98 -12.33 -10.70
CA LYS A 25 -1.09 -13.32 -11.34
C LYS A 25 -1.74 -13.88 -12.61
N ASP A 26 -1.79 -13.04 -13.62
CA ASP A 26 -2.26 -13.36 -14.96
C ASP A 26 -1.42 -12.55 -15.96
N PHE A 27 -0.72 -13.21 -16.86
CA PHE A 27 0.31 -12.55 -17.70
C PHE A 27 -0.22 -12.03 -19.03
N GLU A 28 -1.42 -12.45 -19.43
CA GLU A 28 -1.99 -12.14 -20.75
C GLU A 28 -2.87 -10.89 -20.71
N ILE A 29 -3.38 -10.56 -19.53
CA ILE A 29 -4.23 -9.39 -19.33
C ILE A 29 -3.45 -8.07 -19.36
N GLN A 30 -4.16 -7.00 -19.71
CA GLN A 30 -3.74 -5.64 -19.44
C GLN A 30 -3.96 -5.31 -17.96
N HIS A 31 -3.11 -4.44 -17.41
CA HIS A 31 -3.25 -3.98 -16.03
C HIS A 31 -4.36 -2.92 -15.92
N ASP A 32 -5.13 -2.92 -14.83
CA ASP A 32 -6.32 -2.08 -14.70
C ASP A 32 -6.00 -0.58 -14.54
N GLU A 33 -4.97 -0.27 -13.73
CA GLU A 33 -4.62 1.12 -13.35
C GLU A 33 -3.55 1.75 -14.27
N ILE A 34 -2.79 0.90 -14.97
CA ILE A 34 -1.63 1.27 -15.76
C ILE A 34 -1.88 0.75 -17.17
N ASP A 35 -1.86 1.65 -18.15
CA ASP A 35 -1.97 1.31 -19.57
C ASP A 35 -0.70 0.59 -20.08
N THR A 36 -0.44 -0.61 -19.56
CA THR A 36 0.67 -1.52 -19.87
C THR A 36 0.25 -2.98 -19.67
N LYS A 37 1.00 -3.91 -20.27
CA LYS A 37 0.78 -5.35 -20.10
C LYS A 37 1.12 -5.78 -18.68
N ASN A 38 0.27 -6.60 -18.07
CA ASN A 38 0.48 -7.04 -16.69
C ASN A 38 1.76 -7.89 -16.52
N LEU A 39 2.18 -8.61 -17.57
CA LEU A 39 3.49 -9.26 -17.63
C LEU A 39 4.64 -8.27 -17.37
N TYR A 40 4.60 -7.08 -17.97
CA TYR A 40 5.65 -6.07 -17.79
C TYR A 40 5.68 -5.55 -16.36
N VAL A 41 4.50 -5.34 -15.76
CA VAL A 41 4.37 -4.94 -14.36
C VAL A 41 5.00 -5.99 -13.44
N ILE A 42 4.58 -7.25 -13.53
CA ILE A 42 5.08 -8.33 -12.66
C ILE A 42 6.59 -8.51 -12.81
N LYS A 43 7.11 -8.48 -14.04
CA LYS A 43 8.55 -8.67 -14.28
C LYS A 43 9.40 -7.45 -13.93
N ALA A 44 8.86 -6.23 -14.08
CA ALA A 44 9.51 -5.02 -13.59
C ALA A 44 9.59 -5.05 -12.06
N MET A 45 8.49 -5.39 -11.38
CA MET A 45 8.46 -5.50 -9.93
C MET A 45 9.39 -6.62 -9.44
N GLN A 46 9.42 -7.77 -10.11
CA GLN A 46 10.37 -8.84 -9.80
C GLN A 46 11.83 -8.32 -9.79
N SER A 47 12.21 -7.49 -10.77
CA SER A 47 13.54 -6.89 -10.82
C SER A 47 13.81 -5.85 -9.73
N LEU A 48 12.79 -5.13 -9.25
CA LEU A 48 12.95 -4.18 -8.14
C LEU A 48 13.03 -4.91 -6.81
N THR A 49 12.27 -5.99 -6.66
CA THR A 49 12.23 -6.79 -5.43
C THR A 49 13.53 -7.54 -5.18
N SER A 50 14.18 -8.06 -6.24
CA SER A 50 15.50 -8.69 -6.12
C SER A 50 16.59 -7.72 -5.68
N LYS A 51 16.37 -6.41 -5.84
CA LYS A 51 17.31 -5.35 -5.43
C LYS A 51 16.97 -4.74 -4.05
N GLY A 52 15.88 -5.16 -3.42
CA GLY A 52 15.46 -4.64 -2.10
C GLY A 52 14.59 -3.37 -2.14
N TYR A 53 14.33 -2.81 -3.33
CA TYR A 53 13.57 -1.56 -3.49
C TYR A 53 12.06 -1.70 -3.24
N VAL A 54 11.54 -2.92 -3.34
CA VAL A 54 10.10 -3.20 -3.19
C VAL A 54 9.94 -4.49 -2.40
N LYS A 55 9.02 -4.50 -1.44
CA LYS A 55 8.59 -5.72 -0.75
C LYS A 55 7.40 -6.32 -1.49
N THR A 56 7.42 -7.64 -1.68
CA THR A 56 6.32 -8.38 -2.30
C THR A 56 5.62 -9.24 -1.27
N GLN A 57 4.30 -9.24 -1.31
CA GLN A 57 3.45 -10.23 -0.65
C GLN A 57 2.58 -10.89 -1.71
N PHE A 58 2.50 -12.21 -1.71
CA PHE A 58 1.66 -12.96 -2.65
C PHE A 58 0.51 -13.62 -1.90
N SER A 59 -0.72 -13.32 -2.30
CA SER A 59 -1.92 -13.81 -1.63
C SER A 59 -3.07 -13.91 -2.63
N TRP A 60 -3.78 -15.05 -2.65
CA TRP A 60 -4.99 -15.26 -3.46
C TRP A 60 -4.81 -14.97 -4.97
N GLN A 61 -3.68 -15.37 -5.55
CA GLN A 61 -3.30 -15.05 -6.94
C GLN A 61 -3.14 -13.54 -7.22
N TYR A 62 -2.85 -12.74 -6.22
CA TYR A 62 -2.44 -11.34 -6.36
C TYR A 62 -1.06 -11.11 -5.77
N TYR A 63 -0.28 -10.30 -6.47
CA TYR A 63 0.96 -9.71 -5.99
C TYR A 63 0.68 -8.33 -5.43
N TYR A 64 1.00 -8.14 -4.16
CA TYR A 64 0.96 -6.87 -3.45
C TYR A 64 2.38 -6.36 -3.31
N TYR A 65 2.64 -5.20 -3.87
CA TYR A 65 3.94 -4.55 -3.85
C TYR A 65 3.88 -3.31 -2.97
N THR A 66 4.83 -3.20 -2.04
CA THR A 66 5.00 -2.03 -1.19
C THR A 66 6.40 -1.44 -1.39
N LEU A 67 6.46 -0.14 -1.66
CA LEU A 67 7.71 0.57 -1.85
C LEU A 67 8.48 0.69 -0.52
N THR A 68 9.80 0.52 -0.56
CA THR A 68 10.69 0.75 0.59
C THR A 68 11.36 2.13 0.49
N ASP A 69 11.95 2.62 1.59
CA ASP A 69 12.65 3.91 1.59
C ASP A 69 13.83 3.94 0.59
N GLU A 70 14.60 2.85 0.50
CA GLU A 70 15.66 2.69 -0.49
C GLU A 70 15.13 2.69 -1.93
N GLY A 71 13.97 2.06 -2.15
CA GLY A 71 13.32 2.07 -3.46
C GLY A 71 12.82 3.45 -3.84
N LEU A 72 12.41 4.25 -2.86
CA LEU A 72 11.96 5.62 -3.06
C LEU A 72 13.12 6.50 -3.54
N GLU A 73 14.30 6.39 -2.93
CA GLU A 73 15.52 7.08 -3.38
C GLU A 73 15.92 6.66 -4.81
N TYR A 74 15.92 5.36 -5.09
CA TYR A 74 16.19 4.85 -6.45
C TYR A 74 15.21 5.41 -7.50
N LEU A 75 13.92 5.46 -7.18
CA LEU A 75 12.91 5.99 -8.10
C LEU A 75 13.07 7.50 -8.33
N ARG A 76 13.51 8.26 -7.32
CA ARG A 76 13.82 9.69 -7.48
C ARG A 76 14.97 9.91 -8.46
N GLU A 77 16.08 9.18 -8.28
CA GLU A 77 17.23 9.25 -9.18
C GLU A 77 16.84 8.82 -10.60
N TYR A 78 16.09 7.72 -10.74
CA TYR A 78 15.68 7.20 -12.04
C TYR A 78 14.75 8.15 -12.80
N LEU A 79 13.79 8.76 -12.11
CA LEU A 79 12.79 9.66 -12.71
C LEU A 79 13.26 11.12 -12.76
N ASN A 80 14.39 11.46 -12.13
CA ASN A 80 14.93 12.82 -12.00
C ASN A 80 13.91 13.79 -11.35
N ILE A 81 13.26 13.34 -10.27
CA ILE A 81 12.27 14.13 -9.54
C ILE A 81 12.96 14.80 -8.34
N PRO A 82 12.74 16.11 -8.09
CA PRO A 82 13.27 16.77 -6.90
C PRO A 82 12.71 16.19 -5.59
N GLU A 83 13.48 16.28 -4.51
CA GLU A 83 13.20 15.60 -3.22
C GLU A 83 11.87 16.00 -2.55
N GLY A 84 11.24 17.11 -2.96
CA GLY A 84 10.00 17.60 -2.36
C GLY A 84 8.75 16.78 -2.66
N ILE A 85 8.76 15.91 -3.68
CA ILE A 85 7.59 15.09 -4.02
C ILE A 85 7.67 13.78 -3.26
N VAL A 86 6.62 13.49 -2.49
CA VAL A 86 6.47 12.26 -1.71
C VAL A 86 5.28 11.45 -2.23
N PRO A 87 5.35 10.10 -2.16
CA PRO A 87 4.22 9.24 -2.48
C PRO A 87 3.01 9.53 -1.60
N LYS A 88 1.80 9.26 -2.12
CA LYS A 88 0.54 9.43 -1.39
C LYS A 88 0.49 8.69 -0.06
N THR A 89 1.18 7.57 0.09
CA THR A 89 1.26 6.81 1.36
C THR A 89 1.92 7.59 2.50
N LEU A 90 2.82 8.54 2.19
CA LEU A 90 3.50 9.38 3.18
C LEU A 90 2.80 10.71 3.40
N LEU A 91 1.92 11.11 2.48
CA LEU A 91 0.99 12.21 2.69
C LEU A 91 -0.06 11.73 3.68
N VAL A 92 0.22 11.92 4.97
CA VAL A 92 -0.77 11.67 6.03
C VAL A 92 -1.91 12.66 5.83
N GLU A 93 -2.96 12.25 5.11
CA GLU A 93 -4.28 12.79 5.42
C GLU A 93 -4.58 12.33 6.83
N ALA A 94 -4.56 13.27 7.77
CA ALA A 94 -4.99 13.00 9.13
C ALA A 94 -6.39 12.38 9.04
N ALA A 95 -6.49 11.07 9.27
CA ALA A 95 -7.77 10.41 9.33
C ALA A 95 -8.62 11.22 10.31
N PRO A 96 -9.84 11.65 9.95
CA PRO A 96 -10.69 12.33 10.91
C PRO A 96 -10.84 11.39 12.10
N GLU A 97 -10.41 11.82 13.28
CA GLU A 97 -10.64 11.12 14.54
C GLU A 97 -12.16 10.96 14.73
N GLY A 98 -12.72 9.88 14.20
CA GLY A 98 -14.14 9.89 13.89
C GLY A 98 -14.85 8.56 13.85
N GLN A 99 -14.22 7.41 14.11
CA GLN A 99 -14.97 6.18 14.37
C GLN A 99 -14.13 5.03 14.97
N ARG A 100 -13.56 5.26 16.15
CA ARG A 100 -13.46 4.15 17.12
C ARG A 100 -14.86 3.88 17.68
N ARG A 101 -15.70 3.13 16.97
CA ARG A 101 -16.96 2.60 17.52
C ARG A 101 -17.11 1.10 17.29
N PHE A 102 -16.10 0.32 17.66
CA PHE A 102 -16.27 -1.09 17.99
C PHE A 102 -15.35 -1.44 19.17
N GLY A 103 -15.83 -1.11 20.38
CA GLY A 103 -15.13 -1.38 21.63
C GLY A 103 -15.97 -0.91 22.80
N GLY A 104 -16.67 -1.85 23.44
CA GLY A 104 -17.66 -1.60 24.48
C GLY A 104 -17.14 -0.78 25.68
N PRO A 105 -18.06 -0.15 26.44
CA PRO A 105 -17.67 0.77 27.51
C PRO A 105 -17.08 0.00 28.70
N ARG A 106 -15.75 0.06 28.85
CA ARG A 106 -15.11 -0.05 30.16
C ARG A 106 -14.86 1.35 30.70
N ARG A 107 -15.80 1.87 31.48
CA ARG A 107 -15.52 2.95 32.43
C ARG A 107 -15.81 2.43 33.83
N ASN A 108 -14.72 2.07 34.50
CA ASN A 108 -14.65 1.95 35.95
C ASN A 108 -15.08 3.29 36.56
N GLN A 109 -16.27 3.33 37.13
CA GLN A 109 -16.74 4.41 38.00
C GLN A 109 -17.50 3.73 39.13
N GLY A 110 -16.99 3.91 40.34
CA GLY A 110 -17.29 3.08 41.49
C GLY A 110 -18.68 3.29 42.10
N GLY A 111 -18.90 2.51 43.16
CA GLY A 111 -19.86 2.80 44.21
C GLY A 111 -21.26 2.24 43.99
N ASP A 112 -21.58 1.24 44.81
CA ASP A 112 -22.89 1.04 45.45
C ASP A 112 -24.13 0.74 44.59
N GLY A 113 -24.80 -0.38 44.89
CA GLY A 113 -26.24 -0.47 44.60
C GLY A 113 -26.91 -1.84 44.52
N TYR A 114 -26.19 -2.97 44.44
CA TYR A 114 -26.85 -4.27 44.17
C TYR A 114 -26.93 -5.22 45.38
N ARG A 115 -27.26 -4.69 46.56
CA ARG A 115 -27.85 -5.50 47.63
C ARG A 115 -29.20 -4.92 48.01
N ARG A 116 -30.20 -5.80 48.00
CA ARG A 116 -31.52 -5.68 48.63
C ARG A 116 -32.65 -5.12 47.75
N ARG A 117 -33.27 -6.01 46.97
CA ARG A 117 -34.73 -6.01 46.84
C ARG A 117 -35.25 -7.32 47.44
N GLN A 118 -35.87 -7.17 48.61
CA GLN A 118 -36.71 -8.17 49.26
C GLN A 118 -37.78 -8.63 48.25
N ARG A 119 -38.00 -9.94 48.17
CA ARG A 119 -39.26 -10.50 47.70
C ARG A 119 -40.11 -10.74 48.95
N ASP A 120 -41.28 -10.10 48.96
CA ASP A 120 -42.47 -10.61 49.65
C ASP A 120 -42.88 -11.99 49.07
#